data_AF-A0A0N4VQG9-F1
#
_entry.id   AF-A0A0N4VQG9-F1
#
_cell.length_a   1.000
_cell.length_b   1.000
_cell.length_c   1.000
_cell.angle_alpha   90.00
_cell.angle_beta   90.00
_cell.angle_gamma   90.00
#
_symmetry.space_group_name_H-M   'P 1'
#
loop_
_entity.id
_entity.type
_entity.pdbx_description
1 polymer ?
#
loop_
_entity_poly.entity_id
_entity_poly.type
_entity_poly.pdbx_seq_one_letter_code
_entity_poly.pdbx_strand_id
1 'polypeptide(L)'
;MCSDIQGIKALSDKSHYWRSMQENRIIHLLKMDPCQTKIAEKLIILNDRAIGMLTRLYNIKRACCDPKSKPQLLNEKSLEGCLKHITRKFPIIDTRSNPSTFSQANALKQEIIKSLSLYYYTFADLLDLKDHIMQLLTAMDACQYKLDITLNYDLTAGYMNLVVNLICMMILVSRVDDRRAVLGLYNAAFELSNGQNESTFPRLGQMILDYENPLKKLSEDLGPLNRLIHSALTSLASVYVRRNITAEAWRNAQMLSLVASPQQILYAAQTDTIACEYLSLDVMDRWIILGVTVCHSNLLQDSVIANLWQRALQTGLAIRLFRDEILIVHQTVQAFFDSIKGYSRKIQEVKDHYSMALQT
;
A
#
# COMPACT_ATOMS: atom_id res chain seq x y z
N MET A 1 -37.36 -1.19 16.49
CA MET A 1 -36.66 -2.43 16.92
C MET A 1 -36.54 -3.50 15.83
N CYS A 2 -37.25 -3.44 14.69
CA CYS A 2 -37.10 -4.42 13.60
C CYS A 2 -36.17 -4.01 12.43
N SER A 3 -35.62 -2.79 12.43
CA SER A 3 -34.75 -2.29 11.34
C SER A 3 -33.26 -2.64 11.52
N ASP A 4 -32.80 -2.89 12.75
CA ASP A 4 -31.37 -3.11 13.04
C ASP A 4 -30.93 -4.56 12.83
N ILE A 5 -31.88 -5.51 12.76
CA ILE A 5 -31.59 -6.95 12.60
C ILE A 5 -31.26 -7.30 11.15
N GLN A 6 -31.80 -6.57 10.17
CA GLN A 6 -31.51 -6.80 8.74
C GLN A 6 -30.10 -6.32 8.35
N GLY A 7 -29.61 -5.24 8.97
CA GLY A 7 -28.24 -4.73 8.73
C GLY A 7 -27.15 -5.68 9.24
N ILE A 8 -27.37 -6.30 10.40
CA ILE A 8 -26.43 -7.26 11.01
C ILE A 8 -26.37 -8.58 10.20
N LYS A 9 -27.52 -9.03 9.67
CA LYS A 9 -27.60 -10.23 8.83
C LYS A 9 -26.87 -10.05 7.49
N ALA A 10 -27.00 -8.89 6.85
CA ALA A 10 -26.30 -8.57 5.60
C ALA A 10 -24.77 -8.45 5.75
N LEU A 11 -24.28 -8.01 6.90
CA LEU A 11 -22.84 -7.96 7.22
C LEU A 11 -22.28 -9.36 7.52
N SER A 12 -23.05 -10.20 8.23
CA SER A 12 -22.71 -11.61 8.48
C SER A 12 -22.66 -12.42 7.19
N ASP A 13 -23.63 -12.25 6.29
CA ASP A 13 -23.71 -12.96 5.01
C ASP A 13 -22.58 -12.56 4.04
N LYS A 14 -22.16 -11.28 4.03
CA LYS A 14 -20.97 -10.84 3.29
C LYS A 14 -19.69 -11.46 3.83
N SER A 15 -19.52 -11.51 5.16
CA SER A 15 -18.38 -12.17 5.80
C SER A 15 -18.33 -13.67 5.48
N HIS A 16 -19.49 -14.35 5.48
CA HIS A 16 -19.58 -15.77 5.13
C HIS A 16 -19.30 -16.05 3.65
N TYR A 17 -19.74 -15.17 2.76
CA TYR A 17 -19.48 -15.27 1.32
C TYR A 17 -17.99 -15.09 0.99
N TRP A 18 -17.31 -14.12 1.61
CA TRP A 18 -15.86 -13.94 1.46
C TRP A 18 -15.07 -15.12 2.03
N ARG A 19 -15.47 -15.65 3.20
CA ARG A 19 -14.86 -16.86 3.77
C ARG A 19 -15.07 -18.09 2.88
N SER A 20 -16.27 -18.30 2.34
CA SER A 20 -16.56 -19.42 1.44
C SER A 20 -15.85 -19.30 0.09
N MET A 21 -15.68 -18.07 -0.44
CA MET A 21 -14.92 -17.84 -1.67
C MET A 21 -13.40 -17.98 -1.43
N GLN A 22 -12.90 -17.57 -0.26
CA GLN A 22 -11.53 -17.85 0.17
C GLN A 22 -11.31 -19.35 0.36
N GLU A 23 -12.20 -20.06 1.05
CA GLU A 23 -12.12 -21.52 1.27
C GLU A 23 -12.12 -22.30 -0.05
N ASN A 24 -13.06 -22.02 -0.97
CA ASN A 24 -13.11 -22.69 -2.27
C ASN A 24 -11.89 -22.39 -3.15
N ARG A 25 -11.33 -21.18 -3.07
CA ARG A 25 -10.09 -20.83 -3.79
C ARG A 25 -8.83 -21.40 -3.13
N ILE A 26 -8.79 -21.49 -1.81
CA ILE A 26 -7.72 -22.18 -1.06
C ILE A 26 -7.72 -23.66 -1.43
N ILE A 27 -8.87 -24.32 -1.52
CA ILE A 27 -8.98 -25.72 -1.97
C ILE A 27 -8.46 -25.89 -3.40
N HIS A 28 -8.71 -24.93 -4.30
CA HIS A 28 -8.16 -24.98 -5.66
C HIS A 28 -6.64 -24.69 -5.70
N LEU A 29 -6.13 -23.79 -4.86
CA LEU A 29 -4.70 -23.48 -4.75
C LEU A 29 -3.92 -24.64 -4.11
N LEU A 30 -4.50 -25.33 -3.12
CA LEU A 30 -3.95 -26.54 -2.51
C LEU A 30 -3.88 -27.73 -3.49
N LYS A 31 -4.67 -27.70 -4.57
CA LYS A 31 -4.68 -28.73 -5.64
C LYS A 31 -3.72 -28.41 -6.79
N MET A 32 -3.14 -27.21 -6.85
CA MET A 32 -2.14 -26.86 -7.86
C MET A 32 -0.76 -27.28 -7.39
N ASP A 33 0.00 -27.96 -8.26
CA ASP A 33 1.41 -28.23 -8.02
C ASP A 33 2.14 -26.89 -7.76
N PRO A 34 2.80 -26.72 -6.59
CA PRO A 34 3.56 -25.51 -6.28
C PRO A 34 4.55 -25.12 -7.38
N CYS A 35 5.11 -26.09 -8.11
CA CYS A 35 6.04 -25.86 -9.22
C CYS A 35 5.38 -25.17 -10.44
N GLN A 36 4.06 -25.22 -10.58
CA GLN A 36 3.32 -24.61 -11.69
C GLN A 36 2.76 -23.22 -11.37
N THR A 37 2.97 -22.72 -10.14
CA THR A 37 2.36 -21.47 -9.68
C THR A 37 3.05 -20.21 -10.20
N LYS A 38 4.25 -20.34 -10.79
CA LYS A 38 5.04 -19.25 -11.41
C LYS A 38 5.20 -18.03 -10.49
N ILE A 39 5.54 -18.30 -9.23
CA ILE A 39 5.60 -17.26 -8.17
C ILE A 39 6.68 -16.24 -8.49
N ALA A 40 7.86 -16.67 -8.93
CA ALA A 40 8.96 -15.77 -9.27
C ALA A 40 8.56 -14.81 -10.40
N GLU A 41 7.98 -15.33 -11.48
CA GLU A 41 7.55 -14.53 -12.63
C GLU A 41 6.45 -13.54 -12.23
N LYS A 42 5.46 -13.99 -11.46
CA LYS A 42 4.39 -13.12 -10.95
C LYS A 42 4.96 -12.03 -10.04
N LEU A 43 5.90 -12.36 -9.15
CA LEU A 43 6.54 -11.38 -8.27
C LEU A 43 7.27 -10.29 -9.05
N ILE A 44 8.04 -10.68 -10.07
CA ILE A 44 8.79 -9.74 -10.92
C ILE A 44 7.81 -8.83 -11.66
N ILE A 45 6.82 -9.41 -12.34
CA ILE A 45 5.85 -8.66 -13.15
C ILE A 45 5.02 -7.71 -12.28
N LEU A 46 4.53 -8.18 -11.12
CA LEU A 46 3.69 -7.35 -10.26
C LEU A 46 4.48 -6.24 -9.56
N ASN A 47 5.74 -6.47 -9.20
CA ASN A 47 6.60 -5.40 -8.66
C ASN A 47 6.83 -4.31 -9.71
N ASP A 48 7.18 -4.68 -10.94
CA ASP A 48 7.37 -3.72 -12.04
C ASP A 48 6.09 -2.92 -12.31
N ARG A 49 4.94 -3.61 -12.41
CA ARG A 49 3.63 -2.96 -12.56
C ARG A 49 3.30 -2.03 -11.39
N ALA A 50 3.64 -2.39 -10.16
CA ALA A 50 3.39 -1.55 -8.99
C ALA A 50 4.22 -0.26 -9.01
N ILE A 51 5.47 -0.30 -9.48
CA ILE A 51 6.27 0.91 -9.69
C ILE A 51 5.68 1.78 -10.81
N GLY A 52 5.24 1.17 -11.91
CA GLY A 52 4.53 1.88 -12.98
C GLY A 52 3.25 2.56 -12.48
N MET A 53 2.48 1.85 -11.64
CA MET A 53 1.24 2.37 -11.06
C MET A 53 1.50 3.51 -10.07
N LEU A 54 2.50 3.37 -9.18
CA LEU A 54 2.94 4.46 -8.30
C LEU A 54 3.32 5.71 -9.10
N THR A 55 3.98 5.54 -10.25
CA THR A 55 4.33 6.65 -11.15
C THR A 55 3.08 7.35 -11.68
N ARG A 56 2.08 6.59 -12.15
CA ARG A 56 0.83 7.15 -12.66
C ARG A 56 0.02 7.85 -11.57
N LEU A 57 -0.11 7.23 -10.40
CA LEU A 57 -0.78 7.81 -9.23
C LEU A 57 -0.10 9.10 -8.77
N TYR A 58 1.23 9.11 -8.74
CA TYR A 58 2.01 10.30 -8.40
C TYR A 58 1.71 11.45 -9.37
N ASN A 59 1.71 11.19 -10.67
CA ASN A 59 1.40 12.22 -11.67
C ASN A 59 -0.06 12.71 -11.55
N ILE A 60 -1.02 11.82 -11.30
CA ILE A 60 -2.43 12.20 -11.05
C ILE A 60 -2.53 13.10 -9.83
N LYS A 61 -1.91 12.70 -8.71
CA LYS A 61 -1.92 13.49 -7.47
C LYS A 61 -1.37 14.90 -7.72
N ARG A 62 -0.19 14.99 -8.35
CA ARG A 62 0.44 16.27 -8.73
C ARG A 62 -0.48 17.11 -9.62
N ALA A 63 -1.09 16.49 -10.63
CA ALA A 63 -1.98 17.18 -11.56
C ALA A 63 -3.24 17.73 -10.89
N CYS A 64 -3.84 16.97 -9.96
CA CYS A 64 -5.02 17.41 -9.21
C CYS A 64 -4.73 18.48 -8.16
N CYS A 65 -3.51 18.52 -7.60
CA CYS A 65 -3.12 19.53 -6.61
C CYS A 65 -2.70 20.88 -7.24
N ASP A 66 -2.19 20.90 -8.47
CA ASP A 66 -1.81 22.15 -9.15
C ASP A 66 -3.02 22.76 -9.90
N PRO A 67 -3.47 23.97 -9.54
CA PRO A 67 -4.59 24.65 -10.19
C PRO A 67 -4.45 24.81 -11.71
N LYS A 68 -3.21 24.82 -12.24
CA LYS A 68 -2.96 24.96 -13.68
C LYS A 68 -3.15 23.66 -14.46
N SER A 69 -2.86 22.52 -13.84
CA SER A 69 -2.95 21.20 -14.48
C SER A 69 -4.21 20.42 -14.13
N LYS A 70 -4.93 20.82 -13.07
CA LYS A 70 -6.17 20.18 -12.65
C LYS A 70 -7.17 20.18 -13.82
N PRO A 71 -7.85 19.06 -14.11
CA PRO A 71 -8.86 19.02 -15.17
C PRO A 71 -9.87 20.16 -15.01
N GLN A 72 -10.00 21.02 -16.02
CA GLN A 72 -10.80 22.25 -15.93
C GLN A 72 -12.27 21.98 -15.57
N LEU A 73 -12.80 20.84 -16.00
CA LEU A 73 -14.14 20.34 -15.68
C LEU A 73 -14.41 20.25 -14.17
N LEU A 74 -13.37 20.05 -13.34
CA LEU A 74 -13.51 19.99 -11.88
C LEU A 74 -13.63 21.38 -11.22
N ASN A 75 -13.24 22.43 -11.93
CA ASN A 75 -13.31 23.82 -11.48
C ASN A 75 -14.44 24.60 -12.18
N GLU A 76 -15.22 23.95 -13.04
CA GLU A 76 -16.26 24.60 -13.84
C GLU A 76 -17.48 24.93 -12.97
N LYS A 77 -17.82 26.22 -12.87
CA LYS A 77 -18.94 26.71 -12.02
C LYS A 77 -20.28 26.07 -12.39
N SER A 78 -20.49 25.76 -13.68
CA SER A 78 -21.70 25.09 -14.18
C SER A 78 -21.87 23.67 -13.63
N LEU A 79 -20.76 22.98 -13.32
CA LEU A 79 -20.73 21.60 -12.83
C LEU A 79 -20.62 21.51 -11.30
N GLU A 80 -20.47 22.63 -10.59
CA GLU A 80 -20.26 22.65 -9.14
C GLU A 80 -21.38 21.92 -8.36
N GLY A 81 -22.63 22.15 -8.73
CA GLY A 81 -23.79 21.47 -8.12
C GLY A 81 -23.77 19.95 -8.34
N CYS A 82 -23.41 19.52 -9.55
CA CYS A 82 -23.26 18.11 -9.93
C CYS A 82 -22.11 17.46 -9.13
N LEU A 83 -20.94 18.09 -9.08
CA LEU A 83 -19.76 17.61 -8.37
C LEU A 83 -20.00 17.47 -6.86
N LYS A 84 -20.69 18.43 -6.23
CA LYS A 84 -21.10 18.34 -4.82
C LYS A 84 -22.07 17.18 -4.59
N HIS A 85 -23.03 16.99 -5.48
CA HIS A 85 -23.96 15.86 -5.40
C HIS A 85 -23.23 14.51 -5.51
N ILE A 86 -22.38 14.36 -6.52
CA ILE A 86 -21.55 13.17 -6.76
C ILE A 86 -20.72 12.84 -5.52
N THR A 87 -19.95 13.82 -5.02
CA THR A 87 -19.01 13.58 -3.91
C THR A 87 -19.74 13.18 -2.64
N ARG A 88 -20.93 13.75 -2.38
CA ARG A 88 -21.77 13.44 -1.22
C ARG A 88 -22.44 12.06 -1.30
N LYS A 89 -22.80 11.63 -2.51
CA LYS A 89 -23.52 10.36 -2.73
C LYS A 89 -22.62 9.20 -3.14
N PHE A 90 -21.34 9.47 -3.37
CA PHE A 90 -20.35 8.50 -3.81
C PHE A 90 -20.35 7.22 -2.94
N PRO A 91 -20.33 6.01 -3.52
CA PRO A 91 -20.26 5.69 -4.95
C PRO A 91 -21.62 5.55 -5.63
N ILE A 92 -22.73 5.82 -4.94
CA ILE A 92 -24.08 5.65 -5.49
C ILE A 92 -24.44 6.90 -6.30
N ILE A 93 -24.36 6.79 -7.63
CA ILE A 93 -24.69 7.88 -8.56
C ILE A 93 -25.93 7.47 -9.34
N ASP A 94 -26.97 8.29 -9.27
CA ASP A 94 -28.22 8.09 -10.00
C ASP A 94 -28.53 9.33 -10.83
N THR A 95 -28.17 9.25 -12.11
CA THR A 95 -28.38 10.34 -13.06
C THR A 95 -29.85 10.47 -13.49
N ARG A 96 -30.64 9.40 -13.40
CA ARG A 96 -32.04 9.34 -13.85
C ARG A 96 -33.00 9.97 -12.86
N SER A 97 -32.77 9.78 -11.57
CA SER A 97 -33.59 10.37 -10.51
C SER A 97 -33.35 11.87 -10.30
N ASN A 98 -32.24 12.41 -10.83
CA ASN A 98 -31.84 13.82 -10.61
C ASN A 98 -31.46 14.55 -11.93
N PRO A 99 -32.31 14.56 -12.97
CA PRO A 99 -31.94 15.04 -14.30
C PRO A 99 -31.56 16.52 -14.33
N SER A 100 -32.16 17.35 -13.45
CA SER A 100 -31.82 18.77 -13.33
C SER A 100 -30.39 18.99 -12.81
N THR A 101 -29.92 18.15 -11.89
CA THR A 101 -28.57 18.24 -11.31
C THR A 101 -27.49 17.82 -12.33
N PHE A 102 -27.82 16.85 -13.18
CA PHE A 102 -26.91 16.31 -14.21
C PHE A 102 -27.10 16.93 -15.60
N SER A 103 -27.94 17.96 -15.74
CA SER A 103 -28.26 18.58 -17.04
C SER A 103 -27.00 19.07 -17.77
N GLN A 104 -26.11 19.79 -17.08
CA GLN A 104 -24.84 20.27 -17.65
C GLN A 104 -23.86 19.12 -17.94
N ALA A 105 -23.79 18.12 -17.06
CA ALA A 105 -22.98 16.93 -17.30
C ALA A 105 -23.45 16.15 -18.54
N ASN A 106 -24.76 16.12 -18.83
CA ASN A 106 -25.30 15.52 -20.05
C ASN A 106 -24.93 16.32 -21.31
N ALA A 107 -24.92 17.66 -21.22
CA ALA A 107 -24.49 18.52 -22.33
C ALA A 107 -23.00 18.32 -22.66
N LEU A 108 -22.14 18.16 -21.65
CA LEU A 108 -20.68 18.02 -21.78
C LEU A 108 -20.19 16.56 -21.78
N LYS A 109 -21.08 15.56 -21.82
CA LYS A 109 -20.73 14.16 -21.53
C LYS A 109 -19.58 13.59 -22.35
N GLN A 110 -19.50 13.92 -23.64
CA GLN A 110 -18.41 13.43 -24.51
C GLN A 110 -17.05 14.05 -24.14
N GLU A 111 -17.05 15.33 -23.76
CA GLU A 111 -15.84 16.02 -23.30
C GLU A 111 -15.39 15.47 -21.94
N ILE A 112 -16.34 15.24 -21.02
CA ILE A 112 -16.06 14.64 -19.71
C ILE A 112 -15.42 13.26 -19.88
N ILE A 113 -16.02 12.39 -20.69
CA ILE A 113 -15.49 11.04 -20.96
C ILE A 113 -14.07 11.15 -21.52
N LYS A 114 -13.87 11.98 -22.55
CA LYS A 114 -12.55 12.15 -23.17
C LYS A 114 -11.50 12.64 -22.16
N SER A 115 -11.82 13.68 -21.38
CA SER A 115 -10.90 14.35 -20.47
C SER A 115 -10.54 13.51 -19.24
N LEU A 116 -11.52 12.79 -18.66
CA LEU A 116 -11.32 12.04 -17.42
C LEU A 116 -11.00 10.55 -17.62
N SER A 117 -11.09 10.03 -18.85
CA SER A 117 -10.81 8.61 -19.17
C SER A 117 -9.47 8.12 -18.63
N LEU A 118 -8.38 8.86 -18.85
CA LEU A 118 -7.04 8.48 -18.40
C LEU A 118 -6.98 8.33 -16.87
N TYR A 119 -7.61 9.24 -16.14
CA TYR A 119 -7.66 9.18 -14.69
C TYR A 119 -8.49 7.98 -14.23
N TYR A 120 -9.69 7.83 -14.78
CA TYR A 120 -10.60 6.73 -14.45
C TYR A 120 -9.95 5.36 -14.66
N TYR A 121 -9.41 5.12 -15.85
CA TYR A 121 -8.80 3.82 -16.16
C TYR A 121 -7.50 3.59 -15.38
N THR A 122 -6.77 4.62 -14.97
CA THR A 122 -5.64 4.43 -14.03
C THR A 122 -6.10 3.88 -12.68
N PHE A 123 -7.23 4.37 -12.15
CA PHE A 123 -7.79 3.84 -10.91
C PHE A 123 -8.41 2.44 -11.09
N ALA A 124 -9.00 2.14 -12.26
CA ALA A 124 -9.45 0.80 -12.60
C ALA A 124 -8.28 -0.20 -12.68
N ASP A 125 -7.20 0.18 -13.38
CA ASP A 125 -5.95 -0.61 -13.46
C ASP A 125 -5.35 -0.85 -12.06
N LEU A 126 -5.45 0.12 -11.16
CA LEU A 126 -5.02 -0.03 -9.77
C LEU A 126 -5.84 -1.07 -9.02
N LEU A 127 -7.17 -1.06 -9.18
CA LEU A 127 -8.06 -2.05 -8.56
C LEU A 127 -7.66 -3.46 -8.99
N ASP A 128 -7.46 -3.66 -10.29
CA ASP A 128 -7.04 -4.96 -10.82
C ASP A 128 -5.65 -5.34 -10.30
N LEU A 129 -4.69 -4.41 -10.31
CA LEU A 129 -3.35 -4.68 -9.79
C LEU A 129 -3.37 -5.07 -8.30
N LYS A 130 -4.16 -4.37 -7.49
CA LYS A 130 -4.36 -4.67 -6.07
C LYS A 130 -4.90 -6.10 -5.88
N ASP A 131 -5.90 -6.50 -6.67
CA ASP A 131 -6.46 -7.86 -6.61
C ASP A 131 -5.41 -8.92 -6.94
N HIS A 132 -4.61 -8.72 -7.99
CA HIS A 132 -3.55 -9.65 -8.38
C HIS A 132 -2.45 -9.76 -7.32
N ILE A 133 -2.07 -8.63 -6.69
CA ILE A 133 -1.12 -8.63 -5.58
C ILE A 133 -1.69 -9.43 -4.41
N MET A 134 -2.89 -9.11 -3.94
CA MET A 134 -3.52 -9.81 -2.81
C MET A 134 -3.68 -11.30 -3.08
N GLN A 135 -4.03 -11.68 -4.32
CA GLN A 135 -4.09 -13.08 -4.73
C GLN A 135 -2.72 -13.77 -4.64
N LEU A 136 -1.64 -13.13 -5.11
CA LEU A 136 -0.30 -13.68 -5.01
C LEU A 136 0.15 -13.84 -3.56
N LEU A 137 -0.03 -12.80 -2.72
CA LEU A 137 0.34 -12.84 -1.30
C LEU A 137 -0.41 -13.97 -0.57
N THR A 138 -1.71 -14.12 -0.84
CA THR A 138 -2.53 -15.19 -0.27
C THR A 138 -2.06 -16.57 -0.74
N ALA A 139 -1.74 -16.72 -2.03
CA ALA A 139 -1.26 -17.99 -2.58
C ALA A 139 0.09 -18.39 -1.97
N MET A 140 1.03 -17.45 -1.85
CA MET A 140 2.31 -17.70 -1.20
C MET A 140 2.16 -18.10 0.26
N ASP A 141 1.23 -17.46 0.99
CA ASP A 141 0.98 -17.82 2.38
C ASP A 141 0.35 -19.21 2.52
N ALA A 142 -0.65 -19.52 1.68
CA ALA A 142 -1.30 -20.84 1.63
C ALA A 142 -0.32 -21.97 1.26
N CYS A 143 0.63 -21.70 0.37
CA CYS A 143 1.71 -22.64 0.01
C CYS A 143 2.83 -22.72 1.07
N GLN A 144 2.70 -22.00 2.19
CA GLN A 144 3.64 -22.04 3.31
C GLN A 144 5.10 -21.76 2.93
N TYR A 145 5.32 -20.81 2.01
CA TYR A 145 6.67 -20.39 1.65
C TYR A 145 7.47 -19.97 2.89
N LYS A 146 8.79 -20.16 2.84
CA LYS A 146 9.74 -19.68 3.84
C LYS A 146 10.54 -18.54 3.23
N LEU A 147 10.54 -17.39 3.90
CA LEU A 147 11.27 -16.21 3.46
C LEU A 147 12.42 -15.95 4.42
N ASP A 148 13.63 -15.92 3.87
CA ASP A 148 14.86 -15.59 4.56
C ASP A 148 15.77 -14.79 3.62
N ILE A 149 16.02 -13.53 3.97
CA ILE A 149 16.81 -12.61 3.13
C ILE A 149 18.25 -13.09 2.91
N THR A 150 18.76 -13.94 3.81
CA THR A 150 20.12 -14.49 3.73
C THR A 150 20.21 -15.75 2.88
N LEU A 151 19.09 -16.42 2.59
CA LEU A 151 19.06 -17.67 1.81
C LEU A 151 18.38 -17.50 0.46
N ASN A 152 17.17 -16.95 0.43
CA ASN A 152 16.39 -16.74 -0.79
C ASN A 152 16.10 -15.25 -0.99
N TYR A 153 17.20 -14.50 -1.15
CA TYR A 153 17.22 -13.04 -1.25
C TYR A 153 16.19 -12.49 -2.24
N ASP A 154 16.18 -12.92 -3.49
CA ASP A 154 15.31 -12.36 -4.53
C ASP A 154 13.82 -12.57 -4.21
N LEU A 155 13.49 -13.74 -3.67
CA LEU A 155 12.11 -14.06 -3.28
C LEU A 155 11.67 -13.22 -2.08
N THR A 156 12.53 -13.11 -1.05
CA THR A 156 12.23 -12.37 0.17
C THR A 156 12.16 -10.85 -0.08
N ALA A 157 13.15 -10.30 -0.78
CA ALA A 157 13.19 -8.90 -1.17
C ALA A 157 12.05 -8.55 -2.11
N GLY A 158 11.78 -9.39 -3.11
CA GLY A 158 10.66 -9.22 -4.03
C GLY A 158 9.32 -9.21 -3.31
N TYR A 159 9.13 -10.09 -2.32
CA TYR A 159 7.90 -10.19 -1.55
C TYR A 159 7.69 -8.93 -0.70
N MET A 160 8.72 -8.52 0.04
CA MET A 160 8.66 -7.31 0.88
C MET A 160 8.49 -6.03 0.06
N ASN A 161 9.13 -5.95 -1.11
CA ASN A 161 8.90 -4.86 -2.06
C ASN A 161 7.45 -4.82 -2.54
N LEU A 162 6.85 -5.97 -2.85
CA LEU A 162 5.47 -6.00 -3.34
C LEU A 162 4.47 -5.57 -2.25
N VAL A 163 4.66 -6.06 -1.03
CA VAL A 163 3.87 -5.66 0.15
C VAL A 163 3.97 -4.16 0.39
N VAL A 164 5.19 -3.61 0.43
CA VAL A 164 5.39 -2.18 0.65
C VAL A 164 4.86 -1.33 -0.50
N ASN A 165 5.01 -1.77 -1.75
CA ASN A 165 4.46 -1.06 -2.91
C ASN A 165 2.93 -1.03 -2.87
N LEU A 166 2.26 -2.12 -2.46
CA LEU A 166 0.82 -2.13 -2.21
C LEU A 166 0.42 -1.08 -1.16
N ILE A 167 1.13 -1.06 -0.02
CA ILE A 167 0.89 -0.09 1.06
C ILE A 167 1.06 1.35 0.53
N CYS A 168 2.16 1.63 -0.16
CA CYS A 168 2.43 2.95 -0.76
C CYS A 168 1.35 3.36 -1.77
N MET A 169 0.90 2.46 -2.65
CA MET A 169 -0.13 2.75 -3.64
C MET A 169 -1.44 3.15 -2.97
N MET A 170 -1.88 2.39 -1.97
CA MET A 170 -3.13 2.66 -1.26
C MET A 170 -3.07 3.96 -0.44
N ILE A 171 -1.92 4.26 0.19
CA ILE A 171 -1.72 5.55 0.85
C ILE A 171 -1.75 6.69 -0.17
N LEU A 172 -1.09 6.55 -1.31
CA LEU A 172 -1.03 7.60 -2.33
C LEU A 172 -2.41 7.91 -2.94
N VAL A 173 -3.25 6.90 -3.14
CA VAL A 173 -4.66 7.09 -3.55
C VAL A 173 -5.43 7.92 -2.54
N SER A 174 -5.29 7.64 -1.24
CA SER A 174 -6.00 8.39 -0.20
C SER A 174 -5.66 9.89 -0.19
N ARG A 175 -4.48 10.25 -0.72
CA ARG A 175 -3.96 11.62 -0.85
C ARG A 175 -4.39 12.33 -2.14
N VAL A 176 -5.20 11.69 -2.99
CA VAL A 176 -5.81 12.35 -4.14
C VAL A 176 -7.18 12.90 -3.71
N ASP A 177 -7.26 14.19 -3.43
CA ASP A 177 -8.45 14.83 -2.85
C ASP A 177 -9.69 14.69 -3.75
N ASP A 178 -9.55 15.00 -5.05
CA ASP A 178 -10.67 14.99 -6.01
C ASP A 178 -11.02 13.58 -6.54
N ARG A 179 -10.47 12.50 -5.99
CA ARG A 179 -10.67 11.13 -6.53
C ARG A 179 -12.14 10.74 -6.69
N ARG A 180 -13.00 11.10 -5.73
CA ARG A 180 -14.46 10.83 -5.79
C ARG A 180 -15.14 11.62 -6.91
N ALA A 181 -14.77 12.89 -7.05
CA ALA A 181 -15.29 13.78 -8.07
C ALA A 181 -14.90 13.30 -9.48
N VAL A 182 -13.62 12.97 -9.69
CA VAL A 182 -13.10 12.46 -10.96
C VAL A 182 -13.81 11.17 -11.39
N LEU A 183 -13.85 10.18 -10.50
CA LEU A 183 -14.43 8.87 -10.80
C LEU A 183 -15.94 8.96 -10.99
N GLY A 184 -16.62 9.71 -10.12
CA GLY A 184 -18.06 9.83 -10.18
C GLY A 184 -18.55 10.66 -11.37
N LEU A 185 -17.85 11.73 -11.74
CA LEU A 185 -18.21 12.55 -12.90
C LEU A 185 -18.00 11.76 -14.20
N TYR A 186 -16.91 10.99 -14.30
CA TYR A 186 -16.70 10.09 -15.43
C TYR A 186 -17.83 9.05 -15.55
N ASN A 187 -18.16 8.35 -14.46
CA ASN A 187 -19.21 7.35 -14.48
C ASN A 187 -20.59 7.95 -14.81
N ALA A 188 -20.93 9.13 -14.27
CA ALA A 188 -22.17 9.82 -14.59
C ALA A 188 -22.26 10.15 -16.09
N ALA A 189 -21.20 10.71 -16.67
CA ALA A 189 -21.16 11.01 -18.11
C ALA A 189 -21.22 9.74 -18.97
N PHE A 190 -20.56 8.66 -18.53
CA PHE A 190 -20.62 7.36 -19.18
C PHE A 190 -22.05 6.79 -19.19
N GLU A 191 -22.76 6.81 -18.06
CA GLU A 191 -24.16 6.40 -17.98
C GLU A 191 -25.05 7.24 -18.90
N LEU A 192 -24.87 8.56 -18.91
CA LEU A 192 -25.64 9.48 -19.76
C LEU A 192 -25.36 9.28 -21.27
N SER A 193 -24.21 8.70 -21.62
CA SER A 193 -23.85 8.37 -22.99
C SER A 193 -24.35 6.98 -23.40
N ASN A 194 -24.27 6.00 -22.52
CA ASN A 194 -24.42 4.57 -22.85
C ASN A 194 -25.67 3.92 -22.23
N GLY A 195 -26.42 4.63 -21.39
CA GLY A 195 -27.61 4.12 -20.68
C GLY A 195 -27.31 3.20 -19.50
N GLN A 196 -26.04 2.92 -19.21
CA GLN A 196 -25.59 2.03 -18.14
C GLN A 196 -24.28 2.53 -17.51
N ASN A 197 -24.08 2.19 -16.24
CA ASN A 197 -22.84 2.49 -15.53
C ASN A 197 -21.63 1.79 -16.15
N GLU A 198 -20.45 2.35 -15.93
CA GLU A 198 -19.22 1.67 -16.29
C GLU A 198 -19.05 0.43 -15.38
N SER A 199 -18.68 -0.71 -16.00
CA SER A 199 -18.67 -2.03 -15.38
C SER A 199 -17.81 -2.14 -14.11
N THR A 200 -16.68 -1.43 -14.06
CA THR A 200 -15.76 -1.47 -12.92
C THR A 200 -16.14 -0.48 -11.81
N PHE A 201 -17.00 0.50 -12.10
CA PHE A 201 -17.32 1.59 -11.17
C PHE A 201 -17.84 1.13 -9.81
N PRO A 202 -18.75 0.13 -9.69
CA PRO A 202 -19.24 -0.30 -8.39
C PRO A 202 -18.13 -0.83 -7.46
N ARG A 203 -17.22 -1.64 -8.01
CA ARG A 203 -16.09 -2.19 -7.26
C ARG A 203 -15.04 -1.12 -6.96
N LEU A 204 -14.76 -0.27 -7.94
CA LEU A 204 -13.80 0.81 -7.79
C LEU A 204 -14.26 1.83 -6.74
N GLY A 205 -15.53 2.23 -6.81
CA GLY A 205 -16.14 3.12 -5.82
C GLY A 205 -16.09 2.55 -4.40
N GLN A 206 -16.34 1.25 -4.24
CA GLN A 206 -16.20 0.58 -2.96
C GLN A 206 -14.74 0.58 -2.47
N MET A 207 -13.76 0.29 -3.33
CA MET A 207 -12.34 0.36 -2.97
C MET A 207 -11.94 1.76 -2.47
N ILE A 208 -12.42 2.82 -3.12
CA ILE A 208 -12.13 4.20 -2.72
C ILE A 208 -12.71 4.56 -1.36
N LEU A 209 -13.86 3.98 -0.98
CA LEU A 209 -14.43 4.12 0.36
C LEU A 209 -13.65 3.30 1.40
N ASP A 210 -13.39 2.02 1.10
CA ASP A 210 -12.70 1.12 2.04
C ASP A 210 -11.32 1.66 2.43
N TYR A 211 -10.61 2.26 1.46
CA TYR A 211 -9.27 2.82 1.64
C TYR A 211 -9.25 4.33 1.93
N GLU A 212 -10.36 4.91 2.40
CA GLU A 212 -10.36 6.28 2.93
C GLU A 212 -9.41 6.42 4.13
N ASN A 213 -9.35 5.38 4.97
CA ASN A 213 -8.34 5.21 6.01
C ASN A 213 -7.41 4.06 5.63
N PRO A 214 -6.39 4.29 4.78
CA PRO A 214 -5.65 3.23 4.11
C PRO A 214 -4.91 2.32 5.09
N LEU A 215 -4.29 2.85 6.15
CA LEU A 215 -3.56 2.02 7.13
C LEU A 215 -4.46 1.06 7.90
N LYS A 216 -5.66 1.51 8.27
CA LYS A 216 -6.66 0.66 8.92
C LYS A 216 -7.09 -0.46 7.99
N LYS A 217 -7.45 -0.13 6.75
CA LYS A 217 -7.91 -1.13 5.78
C LYS A 217 -6.79 -2.10 5.38
N LEU A 218 -5.57 -1.62 5.22
CA LEU A 218 -4.40 -2.46 4.98
C LEU A 218 -4.13 -3.40 6.16
N SER A 219 -4.33 -2.96 7.41
CA SER A 219 -4.18 -3.81 8.60
C SER A 219 -5.21 -4.94 8.62
N GLU A 220 -6.45 -4.67 8.20
CA GLU A 220 -7.47 -5.70 8.03
C GLU A 220 -7.13 -6.68 6.90
N ASP A 221 -6.62 -6.19 5.77
CA ASP A 221 -6.35 -7.00 4.58
C ASP A 221 -5.05 -7.82 4.70
N LEU A 222 -3.99 -7.26 5.29
CA LEU A 222 -2.67 -7.91 5.43
C LEU A 222 -2.46 -8.55 6.81
N GLY A 223 -3.29 -8.21 7.81
CA GLY A 223 -3.25 -8.81 9.15
C GLY A 223 -3.30 -10.35 9.12
N PRO A 224 -4.19 -10.99 8.36
CA PRO A 224 -4.21 -12.45 8.21
C PRO A 224 -2.98 -13.04 7.50
N LEU A 225 -2.25 -12.25 6.70
CA LEU A 225 -1.10 -12.67 5.89
C LEU A 225 0.24 -12.31 6.55
N ASN A 226 0.26 -12.12 7.87
CA ASN A 226 1.42 -11.60 8.59
C ASN A 226 2.60 -12.60 8.70
N ARG A 227 2.38 -13.91 8.52
CA ARG A 227 3.40 -14.95 8.73
C ARG A 227 4.62 -14.78 7.83
N LEU A 228 4.41 -14.52 6.54
CA LEU A 228 5.51 -14.32 5.60
C LEU A 228 6.24 -13.00 5.86
N ILE A 229 5.52 -11.94 6.23
CA ILE A 229 6.09 -10.65 6.63
C ILE A 229 6.94 -10.83 7.90
N HIS A 230 6.45 -11.58 8.89
CA HIS A 230 7.18 -11.94 10.10
C HIS A 230 8.49 -12.67 9.79
N SER A 231 8.42 -13.75 8.99
CA SER A 231 9.61 -14.52 8.58
C SER A 231 10.64 -13.63 7.88
N ALA A 232 10.20 -12.83 6.92
CA ALA A 232 11.07 -11.93 6.17
C ALA A 232 11.75 -10.88 7.08
N LEU A 233 10.98 -10.19 7.93
CA LEU A 233 11.54 -9.18 8.85
C LEU A 233 12.43 -9.79 9.93
N THR A 234 12.12 -10.98 10.42
CA THR A 234 12.99 -11.69 11.38
C THR A 234 14.33 -12.01 10.75
N SER A 235 14.35 -12.53 9.51
CA SER A 235 15.60 -12.81 8.79
C SER A 235 16.41 -11.54 8.48
N LEU A 236 15.73 -10.40 8.32
CA LEU A 236 16.37 -9.10 8.10
C LEU A 236 17.15 -8.61 9.31
N ALA A 237 16.86 -9.12 10.52
CA ALA A 237 17.34 -8.52 11.75
C ALA A 237 18.87 -8.44 11.85
N SER A 238 19.55 -9.56 11.55
CA SER A 238 21.01 -9.64 11.61
C SER A 238 21.67 -8.71 10.59
N VAL A 239 21.09 -8.61 9.38
CA VAL A 239 21.56 -7.74 8.29
C VAL A 239 21.35 -6.27 8.64
N TYR A 240 20.16 -5.90 9.11
CA TYR A 240 19.84 -4.51 9.41
C TYR A 240 20.68 -4.00 10.58
N VAL A 241 20.79 -4.76 11.68
CA VAL A 241 21.54 -4.33 12.87
C VAL A 241 23.04 -4.17 12.56
N ARG A 242 23.64 -5.07 11.77
CA ARG A 242 25.08 -4.97 11.43
C ARG A 242 25.38 -3.86 10.43
N ARG A 243 24.41 -3.49 9.58
CA ARG A 243 24.56 -2.45 8.55
C ARG A 243 24.20 -1.05 9.09
N ASN A 244 23.23 -0.96 9.99
CA ASN A 244 22.78 0.27 10.63
C ASN A 244 23.61 0.56 11.88
N ILE A 245 24.87 0.92 11.67
CA ILE A 245 25.86 1.22 12.72
C ILE A 245 26.41 2.64 12.55
N THR A 246 26.95 3.21 13.63
CA THR A 246 27.43 4.59 13.66
C THR A 246 28.73 4.78 12.87
N ALA A 247 29.02 6.03 12.50
CA ALA A 247 30.29 6.38 11.86
C ALA A 247 31.52 6.03 12.70
N GLU A 248 31.40 6.05 14.04
CA GLU A 248 32.47 5.61 14.94
C GLU A 248 32.71 4.10 14.84
N ALA A 249 31.63 3.30 14.84
CA ALA A 249 31.74 1.86 14.63
C ALA A 249 32.36 1.53 13.26
N TRP A 250 32.01 2.29 12.21
CA TRP A 250 32.65 2.16 10.89
C TRP A 250 34.16 2.40 10.93
N ARG A 251 34.60 3.45 11.63
CA ARG A 251 36.02 3.76 11.79
C ARG A 251 36.75 2.67 12.57
N ASN A 252 36.17 2.20 13.67
CA ASN A 252 36.76 1.15 14.50
C ASN A 252 36.91 -0.18 13.75
N ALA A 253 35.96 -0.51 12.88
CA ALA A 253 36.02 -1.69 12.01
C ALA A 253 36.84 -1.48 10.73
N GLN A 254 37.39 -0.28 10.50
CA GLN A 254 38.08 0.10 9.26
C GLN A 254 37.27 -0.24 8.01
N MET A 255 35.95 -0.01 8.08
CA MET A 255 35.00 -0.36 7.02
C MET A 255 35.44 0.19 5.68
N LEU A 256 35.43 -0.66 4.64
CA LEU A 256 35.83 -0.35 3.27
C LEU A 256 37.32 -0.01 3.06
N SER A 257 38.17 -0.12 4.09
CA SER A 257 39.60 0.11 3.93
C SER A 257 40.27 -1.05 3.16
N LEU A 258 40.88 -0.73 2.02
CA LEU A 258 41.69 -1.68 1.24
C LEU A 258 43.12 -1.80 1.77
N VAL A 259 43.55 -0.86 2.62
CA VAL A 259 44.93 -0.73 3.11
C VAL A 259 45.10 -1.05 4.59
N ALA A 260 43.99 -1.31 5.30
CA ALA A 260 44.01 -1.73 6.70
C ALA A 260 44.78 -3.06 6.88
N SER A 261 44.61 -3.97 5.92
CA SER A 261 45.29 -5.26 5.87
C SER A 261 45.94 -5.45 4.50
N PRO A 262 47.12 -4.85 4.21
CA PRO A 262 47.74 -4.88 2.87
C PRO A 262 47.98 -6.30 2.33
N GLN A 263 48.19 -7.27 3.23
CA GLN A 263 48.36 -8.69 2.88
C GLN A 263 47.09 -9.30 2.25
N GLN A 264 45.92 -8.71 2.49
CA GLN A 264 44.64 -9.20 2.00
C GLN A 264 44.23 -8.59 0.63
N ILE A 265 44.99 -7.62 0.09
CA ILE A 265 44.59 -6.86 -1.11
C ILE A 265 44.44 -7.72 -2.38
N LEU A 266 45.16 -8.86 -2.43
CA LEU A 266 45.11 -9.80 -3.55
C LEU A 266 43.92 -10.77 -3.47
N TYR A 267 43.19 -10.78 -2.35
CA TYR A 267 42.06 -11.69 -2.13
C TYR A 267 40.73 -10.97 -2.36
N ALA A 268 39.79 -11.66 -2.99
CA ALA A 268 38.43 -11.15 -3.12
C ALA A 268 37.75 -11.09 -1.75
N ALA A 269 37.09 -9.98 -1.45
CA ALA A 269 36.19 -9.90 -0.30
C ALA A 269 35.01 -10.87 -0.51
N GLN A 270 34.80 -11.77 0.44
CA GLN A 270 33.78 -12.82 0.37
C GLN A 270 32.78 -12.67 1.51
N THR A 271 31.54 -13.03 1.22
CA THR A 271 30.44 -13.13 2.18
C THR A 271 29.40 -14.07 1.59
N ASP A 272 28.76 -14.86 2.45
CA ASP A 272 27.70 -15.77 2.03
C ASP A 272 26.41 -14.99 1.65
N THR A 273 26.32 -13.71 2.07
CA THR A 273 25.15 -12.86 1.87
C THR A 273 25.47 -11.63 1.02
N ILE A 274 26.13 -11.80 -0.14
CA ILE A 274 26.62 -10.68 -0.95
C ILE A 274 25.53 -9.65 -1.30
N ALA A 275 24.31 -10.11 -1.62
CA ALA A 275 23.19 -9.25 -1.94
C ALA A 275 22.73 -8.38 -0.74
N CYS A 276 22.92 -8.87 0.48
CA CYS A 276 22.61 -8.14 1.69
C CYS A 276 23.62 -7.02 2.00
N GLU A 277 24.84 -7.05 1.46
CA GLU A 277 25.86 -6.01 1.71
C GLU A 277 25.54 -4.69 1.01
N TYR A 278 24.82 -4.74 -0.11
CA TYR A 278 24.43 -3.55 -0.88
C TYR A 278 22.92 -3.30 -0.91
N LEU A 279 22.12 -4.13 -0.22
CA LEU A 279 20.73 -3.79 0.06
C LEU A 279 20.68 -2.45 0.80
N SER A 280 19.86 -1.53 0.28
CA SER A 280 19.76 -0.15 0.77
C SER A 280 19.10 -0.10 2.14
N LEU A 281 19.67 0.68 3.06
CA LEU A 281 19.06 0.95 4.38
C LEU A 281 17.69 1.63 4.24
N ASP A 282 17.50 2.54 3.27
CA ASP A 282 16.17 3.15 2.99
C ASP A 282 15.11 2.10 2.61
N VAL A 283 15.52 1.06 1.88
CA VAL A 283 14.62 -0.05 1.52
C VAL A 283 14.26 -0.88 2.76
N MET A 284 15.25 -1.20 3.59
CA MET A 284 15.03 -1.93 4.83
C MET A 284 14.13 -1.15 5.80
N ASP A 285 14.37 0.15 5.97
CA ASP A 285 13.55 1.04 6.81
C ASP A 285 12.10 1.07 6.33
N ARG A 286 11.89 1.17 5.01
CA ARG A 286 10.53 1.13 4.42
C ARG A 286 9.84 -0.21 4.71
N TRP A 287 10.55 -1.34 4.55
CA TRP A 287 10.02 -2.66 4.88
C TRP A 287 9.63 -2.79 6.36
N ILE A 288 10.53 -2.37 7.25
CA ILE A 288 10.32 -2.43 8.71
C ILE A 288 9.17 -1.51 9.12
N ILE A 289 9.23 -0.22 8.77
CA ILE A 289 8.23 0.76 9.22
C ILE A 289 6.84 0.41 8.67
N LEU A 290 6.69 0.19 7.37
CA LEU A 290 5.36 -0.03 6.77
C LEU A 290 4.80 -1.41 7.11
N GLY A 291 5.65 -2.45 7.06
CA GLY A 291 5.24 -3.82 7.40
C GLY A 291 4.81 -3.94 8.86
N VAL A 292 5.59 -3.41 9.80
CA VAL A 292 5.25 -3.42 11.22
C VAL A 292 4.06 -2.53 11.53
N THR A 293 3.93 -1.36 10.90
CA THR A 293 2.77 -0.48 11.14
C THR A 293 1.45 -1.17 10.75
N VAL A 294 1.42 -1.86 9.62
CA VAL A 294 0.19 -2.53 9.13
C VAL A 294 -0.09 -3.84 9.88
N CYS A 295 0.92 -4.65 10.16
CA CYS A 295 0.79 -5.94 10.86
C CYS A 295 1.15 -5.84 12.37
N HIS A 296 0.89 -4.68 12.96
CA HIS A 296 1.35 -4.29 14.30
C HIS A 296 0.96 -5.28 15.42
N SER A 297 -0.24 -5.86 15.38
CA SER A 297 -0.78 -6.71 16.45
C SER A 297 0.05 -7.96 16.71
N ASN A 298 0.58 -8.56 15.66
CA ASN A 298 1.35 -9.81 15.71
C ASN A 298 2.85 -9.51 15.74
N LEU A 299 3.31 -8.59 14.88
CA LEU A 299 4.73 -8.34 14.71
C LEU A 299 5.37 -7.66 15.93
N LEU A 300 4.65 -6.79 16.64
CA LEU A 300 5.20 -6.11 17.84
C LEU A 300 5.23 -7.01 19.08
N GLN A 301 4.67 -8.22 19.03
CA GLN A 301 4.81 -9.21 20.11
C GLN A 301 6.16 -9.93 20.04
N ASP A 302 6.78 -9.95 18.87
CA ASP A 302 8.11 -10.49 18.67
C ASP A 302 9.17 -9.46 19.07
N SER A 303 10.00 -9.80 20.06
CA SER A 303 11.04 -8.90 20.56
C SER A 303 12.11 -8.53 19.52
N VAL A 304 12.40 -9.40 18.55
CA VAL A 304 13.37 -9.15 17.49
C VAL A 304 12.83 -8.09 16.55
N ILE A 305 11.58 -8.27 16.08
CA ILE A 305 10.94 -7.32 15.17
C ILE A 305 10.65 -5.99 15.88
N ALA A 306 10.22 -6.04 17.15
CA ALA A 306 10.05 -4.83 17.96
C ALA A 306 11.36 -4.04 18.08
N ASN A 307 12.50 -4.71 18.25
CA ASN A 307 13.81 -4.04 18.28
C ASN A 307 14.18 -3.41 16.94
N LEU A 308 13.90 -4.09 15.82
CA LEU A 308 14.10 -3.51 14.49
C LEU A 308 13.27 -2.25 14.27
N TRP A 309 11.99 -2.34 14.63
CA TRP A 309 11.07 -1.21 14.49
C TRP A 309 11.48 -0.03 15.36
N GLN A 310 11.88 -0.28 16.60
CA GLN A 310 12.45 0.73 17.48
C GLN A 310 13.67 1.42 16.83
N ARG A 311 14.64 0.66 16.31
CA ARG A 311 15.84 1.23 15.68
C ARG A 311 15.46 2.10 14.47
N ALA A 312 14.58 1.61 13.60
CA ALA A 312 14.13 2.36 12.44
C ALA A 312 13.40 3.67 12.84
N LEU A 313 12.61 3.64 13.92
CA LEU A 313 11.98 4.85 14.48
C LEU A 313 12.98 5.83 15.09
N GLN A 314 14.14 5.37 15.55
CA GLN A 314 15.16 6.22 16.16
C GLN A 314 16.09 6.85 15.10
N THR A 315 16.19 6.28 13.89
CA THR A 315 17.12 6.75 12.85
C THR A 315 16.46 7.58 11.75
N GLY A 316 15.14 7.52 11.58
CA GLY A 316 14.45 8.21 10.48
C GLY A 316 13.15 8.90 10.90
N LEU A 317 12.98 10.16 10.48
CA LEU A 317 11.76 10.95 10.73
C LEU A 317 10.68 10.76 9.66
N ALA A 318 11.11 10.47 8.44
CA ALA A 318 10.24 10.31 7.29
C ALA A 318 10.74 9.17 6.41
N ILE A 319 9.80 8.46 5.79
CA ILE A 319 10.09 7.49 4.75
C ILE A 319 9.50 7.95 3.43
N ARG A 320 10.17 7.58 2.34
CA ARG A 320 9.68 7.85 1.00
C ARG A 320 8.55 6.88 0.64
N LEU A 321 7.38 7.43 0.30
CA LEU A 321 6.31 6.67 -0.34
C LEU A 321 6.65 6.45 -1.81
N PHE A 322 6.90 7.55 -2.52
CA PHE A 322 7.32 7.54 -3.93
C PHE A 322 7.88 8.91 -4.33
N ARG A 323 9.10 8.96 -4.89
CA ARG A 323 9.81 10.22 -5.24
C ARG A 323 9.87 11.20 -4.05
N ASP A 324 9.31 12.40 -4.19
CA ASP A 324 9.21 13.45 -3.17
C ASP A 324 8.00 13.28 -2.24
N GLU A 325 7.10 12.33 -2.51
CA GLU A 325 6.02 12.00 -1.57
C GLU A 325 6.59 11.24 -0.39
N ILE A 326 6.52 11.86 0.79
CA ILE A 326 6.99 11.30 2.05
C ILE A 326 5.84 10.96 3.00
N LEU A 327 6.11 10.05 3.92
CA LEU A 327 5.28 9.75 5.08
C LEU A 327 6.07 10.15 6.32
N ILE A 328 5.52 11.08 7.11
CA ILE A 328 6.07 11.47 8.41
C ILE A 328 5.78 10.35 9.40
N VAL A 329 6.80 9.59 9.77
CA VAL A 329 6.65 8.26 10.38
C VAL A 329 5.92 8.35 11.71
N HIS A 330 6.50 9.06 12.68
CA HIS A 330 6.00 9.09 14.05
C HIS A 330 4.60 9.68 14.13
N GLN A 331 4.33 10.77 13.42
CA GLN A 331 3.00 11.39 13.39
C GLN A 331 1.94 10.45 12.80
N THR A 332 2.27 9.79 11.70
CA THR A 332 1.33 8.88 11.02
C THR A 332 1.05 7.64 11.86
N VAL A 333 2.09 7.03 12.44
CA VAL A 333 1.97 5.86 13.32
C VAL A 333 1.16 6.20 14.57
N GLN A 334 1.43 7.35 15.21
CA GLN A 334 0.67 7.80 16.38
C GLN A 334 -0.80 7.98 16.05
N ALA A 335 -1.14 8.70 14.97
CA ALA A 335 -2.53 8.91 14.55
C ALA A 335 -3.24 7.60 14.25
N PHE A 336 -2.55 6.64 13.62
CA PHE A 336 -3.12 5.32 13.37
C PHE A 336 -3.33 4.53 14.67
N PHE A 337 -2.34 4.46 15.56
CA PHE A 337 -2.42 3.71 16.81
C PHE A 337 -3.43 4.31 17.79
N ASP A 338 -3.65 5.64 17.77
CA ASP A 338 -4.68 6.30 18.56
C ASP A 338 -6.10 5.82 18.22
N SER A 339 -6.31 5.40 16.96
CA SER A 339 -7.57 4.79 16.53
C SER A 339 -7.79 3.35 17.06
N ILE A 340 -6.79 2.76 17.73
CA ILE A 340 -6.79 1.36 18.17
C ILE A 340 -6.86 1.30 19.70
N LYS A 341 -7.92 0.64 20.20
CA LYS A 341 -8.11 0.46 21.65
C LYS A 341 -6.96 -0.35 22.26
N GLY A 342 -6.39 0.17 23.36
CA GLY A 342 -5.32 -0.50 24.11
C GLY A 342 -3.89 -0.14 23.69
N TYR A 343 -3.72 0.80 22.75
CA TYR A 343 -2.40 1.17 22.20
C TYR A 343 -1.72 2.34 22.92
N SER A 344 -2.26 2.83 24.04
CA SER A 344 -1.71 3.98 24.78
C SER A 344 -0.22 3.85 25.11
N ARG A 345 0.22 2.67 25.55
CA ARG A 345 1.64 2.38 25.80
C ARG A 345 2.47 2.44 24.53
N LYS A 346 1.99 1.88 23.42
CA LYS A 346 2.70 1.89 22.13
C LYS A 346 2.81 3.30 21.55
N ILE A 347 1.78 4.12 21.73
CA ILE A 347 1.82 5.53 21.34
C ILE A 347 2.91 6.27 22.14
N GLN A 348 3.03 6.00 23.44
CA GLN A 348 4.10 6.58 24.25
C GLN A 348 5.49 6.13 23.78
N GLU A 349 5.69 4.84 23.52
CA GLU A 349 6.94 4.31 22.95
C GLU A 349 7.32 5.03 21.64
N VAL A 350 6.36 5.27 20.74
CA VAL A 350 6.59 6.01 19.49
C VAL A 350 6.99 7.46 19.75
N LYS A 351 6.42 8.13 20.76
CA LYS A 351 6.80 9.51 21.15
C LYS A 351 8.21 9.57 21.73
N ASP A 352 8.59 8.57 22.51
CA ASP A 352 9.92 8.49 23.10
C ASP A 352 10.97 8.27 21.99
N HIS A 353 10.69 7.37 21.05
CA HIS A 353 11.56 7.16 19.88
C HIS A 353 11.61 8.36 18.93
N TYR A 354 10.51 9.10 18.78
CA TYR A 354 10.51 10.36 18.04
C TYR A 354 11.44 11.40 18.67
N SER A 355 11.39 11.52 20.01
CA SER A 355 12.26 12.45 20.74
C SER A 355 13.73 12.11 20.57
N MET A 356 14.08 10.81 20.56
CA MET A 356 15.44 10.35 20.28
C MET A 356 15.86 10.69 18.84
N ALA A 357 15.01 10.42 17.85
CA ALA A 357 15.29 10.69 16.45
C ALA A 357 15.47 12.19 16.12
N LEU A 358 14.99 13.09 16.98
CA LEU A 358 15.23 14.54 16.86
C LEU A 358 16.56 14.99 17.47
N GLN A 359 17.19 14.15 18.30
CA GLN A 359 18.42 14.48 19.04
C GLN A 359 19.68 13.88 18.42
N THR A 360 19.55 12.75 17.73
CA THR A 360 20.56 12.13 16.86
C THR A 360 20.46 12.65 15.44
#